data_AF-A0AAX6HFX1-F1
#
_entry.id   AF-A0AAX6HFX1-F1
#
_cell.length_a   1.000
_cell.length_b   1.000
_cell.length_c   1.000
_cell.angle_alpha   90.00
_cell.angle_beta   90.00
_cell.angle_gamma   90.00
#
_symmetry.space_group_name_H-M   'P 1'
#
loop_
_entity.id
_entity.type
_entity.pdbx_description
1 polymer ?
#
loop_
_entity_poly.entity_id
_entity_poly.type
_entity_poly.pdbx_seq_one_letter_code
_entity_poly.pdbx_strand_id
1 'polypeptide(L)'
;MDACVTLAKNVGEMRTETELLPQCWEQINHIYERRLLVAQSCGELAEFVRPEIRDSLILSIVQQLVEDAATVVREAAAHNLTLLLPLFPNVDKYFKVEELMFQLVCDPSGLVVETSLKELVPAVVSWGGKLDHILRVLLSHVIGSAQRCPPLSGVEGSVDSHLRVLGERERWNIDVLLRMLMELLRPVHQKAIETCPFNFSTETLTTSEKPNSFFSTSLLQLYSGGNIEWPAFDWMYIDCFPDLIHLSCLLPQKEDNLRTRITKFLLAVSERFGNDYLEHIMLPVFLVAVGDGDSADLSFFPYNIQSRVKGLRPKSSLAERLAIMCVLPLLLSGILGASTSSEQLSEYLRKLLVQNTMSESSWSVYRSSEVIDAVRFLCTFEEHHGIIFNILWEMVVSSNENMKTDAANLIKVLVPYIDVKLASTHVLPALVTLGSDQNLNVKYASIEAFGAVLSISKMT
;
A
#
# COMPACT_ATOMS: atom_id res chain seq x y z
N MET A 1 -0.40 3.18 38.87
CA MET A 1 -1.26 2.22 38.15
C MET A 1 -1.58 1.01 39.02
N ASP A 2 -0.61 0.42 39.72
CA ASP A 2 -0.82 -0.78 40.56
C ASP A 2 -1.90 -0.70 41.67
N ALA A 3 -2.36 0.48 42.09
CA ALA A 3 -3.27 0.60 43.23
C ALA A 3 -4.65 -0.03 42.97
N CYS A 4 -5.25 0.18 41.78
CA CYS A 4 -6.56 -0.39 41.45
C CYS A 4 -6.50 -1.90 41.29
N VAL A 5 -5.48 -2.43 40.61
CA VAL A 5 -5.25 -3.87 40.47
C VAL A 5 -4.92 -4.52 41.81
N THR A 6 -4.06 -3.91 42.62
CA THR A 6 -3.74 -4.41 43.97
C THR A 6 -4.98 -4.44 44.85
N LEU A 7 -5.83 -3.42 44.76
CA LEU A 7 -7.09 -3.39 45.49
C LEU A 7 -8.03 -4.50 45.00
N ALA A 8 -8.23 -4.66 43.69
CA ALA A 8 -9.06 -5.71 43.10
C ALA A 8 -8.60 -7.12 43.51
N LYS A 9 -7.29 -7.37 43.48
CA LYS A 9 -6.67 -8.61 43.98
C LYS A 9 -7.02 -8.89 45.44
N ASN A 10 -7.03 -7.86 46.29
CA ASN A 10 -7.29 -8.01 47.72
C ASN A 10 -8.77 -8.12 48.07
N VAL A 11 -9.67 -7.45 47.33
CA VAL A 11 -11.11 -7.46 47.62
C VAL A 11 -11.85 -8.61 46.93
N GLY A 12 -11.24 -9.24 45.92
CA GLY A 12 -11.78 -10.37 45.19
C GLY A 12 -12.85 -9.99 44.16
N GLU A 13 -13.34 -10.99 43.40
CA GLU A 13 -14.20 -10.76 42.23
C GLU A 13 -15.51 -10.07 42.57
N MET A 14 -16.22 -10.56 43.59
CA MET A 14 -17.54 -10.03 43.96
C MET A 14 -17.47 -8.52 44.27
N ARG A 15 -16.50 -8.09 45.08
CA ARG A 15 -16.37 -6.68 45.49
C ARG A 15 -15.78 -5.82 44.38
N THR A 16 -14.92 -6.38 43.53
CA THR A 16 -14.45 -5.66 42.34
C THR A 16 -15.63 -5.33 41.43
N GLU A 17 -16.54 -6.27 41.24
CA GLU A 17 -17.74 -6.08 40.44
C GLU A 17 -18.76 -5.11 41.09
N THR A 18 -19.05 -5.26 42.37
CA THR A 18 -20.14 -4.51 43.03
C THR A 18 -19.72 -3.16 43.62
N GLU A 19 -18.44 -2.96 43.89
CA GLU A 19 -17.94 -1.73 44.53
C GLU A 19 -16.98 -0.96 43.61
N LEU A 20 -16.01 -1.61 42.94
CA LEU A 20 -14.98 -0.91 42.16
C LEU A 20 -15.45 -0.50 40.75
N LEU A 21 -16.08 -1.40 40.01
CA LEU A 21 -16.54 -1.10 38.65
C LEU A 21 -17.63 0.00 38.58
N PRO A 22 -18.62 0.08 39.49
CA PRO A 22 -19.57 1.18 39.50
C PRO A 22 -18.89 2.53 39.70
N GLN A 23 -17.84 2.59 40.53
CA GLN A 23 -17.04 3.80 40.69
C GLN A 23 -16.29 4.16 39.42
N CYS A 24 -15.74 3.17 38.70
CA CYS A 24 -15.13 3.41 37.39
C CYS A 24 -16.15 4.00 36.41
N TRP A 25 -17.35 3.43 36.34
CA TRP A 25 -18.45 3.93 35.50
C TRP A 25 -18.83 5.38 35.81
N GLU A 26 -18.96 5.74 37.08
CA GLU A 26 -19.29 7.11 37.49
C GLU A 26 -18.23 8.14 37.08
N GLN A 27 -16.96 7.72 36.95
CA GLN A 27 -15.85 8.63 36.63
C GLN A 27 -15.62 8.84 35.12
N ILE A 28 -16.26 8.08 34.22
CA ILE A 28 -15.99 8.14 32.77
C ILE A 28 -16.38 9.47 32.11
N ASN A 29 -17.17 10.31 32.79
CA ASN A 29 -17.57 11.63 32.29
C ASN A 29 -16.97 12.80 33.10
N HIS A 30 -16.02 12.52 34.01
CA HIS A 30 -15.45 13.53 34.89
C HIS A 30 -14.26 14.26 34.23
N ILE A 31 -13.51 15.03 35.02
CA ILE A 31 -12.23 15.62 34.63
C ILE A 31 -11.31 14.59 33.97
N TYR A 32 -10.50 15.09 33.04
CA TYR A 32 -9.63 14.33 32.16
C TYR A 32 -8.77 13.28 32.89
N GLU A 33 -8.14 13.62 34.02
CA GLU A 33 -7.24 12.72 34.76
C GLU A 33 -7.97 11.48 35.28
N ARG A 34 -9.24 11.63 35.66
CA ARG A 34 -10.06 10.52 36.15
C ARG A 34 -10.49 9.61 35.01
N ARG A 35 -10.89 10.18 33.87
CA ARG A 35 -11.24 9.40 32.67
C ARG A 35 -10.05 8.59 32.17
N LEU A 36 -8.86 9.19 32.15
CA LEU A 36 -7.62 8.49 31.81
C LEU A 36 -7.31 7.34 32.78
N LEU A 37 -7.45 7.57 34.09
CA LEU A 37 -7.25 6.52 35.09
C LEU A 37 -8.21 5.34 34.89
N VAL A 38 -9.48 5.61 34.58
CA VAL A 38 -10.46 4.58 34.24
C VAL A 38 -10.06 3.84 32.97
N ALA A 39 -9.69 4.57 31.90
CA ALA A 39 -9.24 3.98 30.64
C ALA A 39 -8.04 3.07 30.83
N GLN A 40 -7.08 3.43 31.69
CA GLN A 40 -5.90 2.62 31.98
C GLN A 40 -6.20 1.39 32.85
N SER A 41 -7.19 1.48 33.76
CA SER A 41 -7.42 0.42 34.75
C SER A 41 -8.46 -0.61 34.32
N CYS A 42 -9.43 -0.24 33.48
CA CYS A 42 -10.61 -1.09 33.22
C CYS A 42 -10.29 -2.42 32.52
N GLY A 43 -9.33 -2.46 31.61
CA GLY A 43 -8.90 -3.72 30.97
C GLY A 43 -8.11 -4.60 31.95
N GLU A 44 -7.27 -4.02 32.81
CA GLU A 44 -6.55 -4.77 33.85
C GLU A 44 -7.50 -5.35 34.92
N LEU A 45 -8.59 -4.64 35.24
CA LEU A 45 -9.61 -5.11 36.17
C LEU A 45 -10.41 -6.30 35.63
N ALA A 46 -10.37 -6.57 34.33
CA ALA A 46 -11.14 -7.65 33.70
C ALA A 46 -10.76 -9.05 34.22
N GLU A 47 -9.51 -9.26 34.64
CA GLU A 47 -9.07 -10.51 35.26
C GLU A 47 -9.73 -10.79 36.61
N PHE A 48 -10.17 -9.74 37.30
CA PHE A 48 -10.75 -9.79 38.65
C PHE A 48 -12.27 -9.68 38.64
N VAL A 49 -12.93 -9.98 37.52
CA VAL A 49 -14.39 -10.04 37.45
C VAL A 49 -14.85 -11.27 36.68
N ARG A 50 -16.12 -11.61 36.88
CA ARG A 50 -16.77 -12.74 36.21
C ARG A 50 -16.88 -12.49 34.69
N PRO A 51 -16.81 -13.54 33.84
CA PRO A 51 -16.82 -13.40 32.39
C PRO A 51 -17.97 -12.56 31.84
N GLU A 52 -19.16 -12.68 32.44
CA GLU A 52 -20.38 -11.98 32.00
C GLU A 52 -20.30 -10.46 32.18
N ILE A 53 -19.39 -9.98 33.03
CA ILE A 53 -19.18 -8.55 33.30
C ILE A 53 -18.17 -7.96 32.32
N ARG A 54 -17.27 -8.78 31.78
CA ARG A 54 -16.21 -8.36 30.85
C ARG A 54 -16.80 -7.90 29.53
N ASP A 55 -17.66 -8.72 28.94
CA ASP A 55 -18.27 -8.49 27.63
C ASP A 55 -19.57 -7.65 27.69
N SER A 56 -19.99 -7.26 28.89
CA SER A 56 -21.09 -6.32 29.14
C SER A 56 -20.58 -4.95 29.65
N LEU A 57 -20.25 -4.83 30.93
CA LEU A 57 -19.93 -3.55 31.58
C LEU A 57 -18.54 -3.04 31.22
N ILE A 58 -17.50 -3.88 31.25
CA ILE A 58 -16.13 -3.40 30.94
C ILE A 58 -16.05 -2.99 29.47
N LEU A 59 -16.59 -3.80 28.56
CA LEU A 59 -16.67 -3.45 27.14
C LEU A 59 -17.44 -2.15 26.90
N SER A 60 -18.55 -1.91 27.62
CA SER A 60 -19.31 -0.66 27.46
C SER A 60 -18.55 0.57 27.99
N ILE A 61 -17.77 0.42 29.07
CA ILE A 61 -16.86 1.47 29.56
C ILE A 61 -15.81 1.78 28.50
N VAL A 62 -15.12 0.76 27.98
CA VAL A 62 -14.09 0.94 26.96
C VAL A 62 -14.66 1.57 25.70
N GLN A 63 -15.84 1.12 25.25
CA GLN A 63 -16.54 1.73 24.11
C GLN A 63 -16.76 3.23 24.31
N GLN A 64 -17.23 3.66 25.49
CA GLN A 64 -17.44 5.08 25.77
C GLN A 64 -16.13 5.87 25.72
N LEU A 65 -15.03 5.29 26.21
CA LEU A 65 -13.72 5.94 26.27
C LEU A 65 -13.01 6.01 24.91
N VAL A 66 -13.35 5.11 23.99
CA VAL A 66 -12.92 5.19 22.58
C VAL A 66 -13.46 6.45 21.89
N GLU A 67 -14.56 7.03 22.39
CA GLU A 67 -15.15 8.28 21.88
C GLU A 67 -14.71 9.52 22.68
N ASP A 68 -13.76 9.40 23.61
CA ASP A 68 -13.34 10.53 24.45
C ASP A 68 -12.69 11.66 23.62
N ALA A 69 -12.93 12.91 24.01
CA ALA A 69 -12.32 14.07 23.36
C ALA A 69 -10.78 14.07 23.46
N ALA A 70 -10.22 13.52 24.55
CA ALA A 70 -8.79 13.53 24.81
C ALA A 70 -8.08 12.33 24.16
N THR A 71 -7.05 12.65 23.36
CA THR A 71 -6.24 11.66 22.61
C THR A 71 -5.69 10.54 23.49
N VAL A 72 -5.09 10.86 24.64
CA VAL A 72 -4.47 9.83 25.49
C VAL A 72 -5.49 8.92 26.17
N VAL A 73 -6.74 9.37 26.33
CA VAL A 73 -7.81 8.52 26.87
C VAL A 73 -8.22 7.50 25.81
N ARG A 74 -8.37 7.93 24.56
CA ARG A 74 -8.65 7.02 23.43
C ARG A 74 -7.50 6.03 23.19
N GLU A 75 -6.25 6.48 23.32
CA GLU A 75 -5.07 5.62 23.25
C GLU A 75 -5.09 4.55 24.35
N ALA A 76 -5.32 4.96 25.61
CA ALA A 76 -5.43 4.02 26.72
C ALA A 76 -6.61 3.05 26.55
N ALA A 77 -7.72 3.50 25.98
CA ALA A 77 -8.87 2.66 25.65
C ALA A 77 -8.54 1.63 24.55
N ALA A 78 -7.78 2.00 23.52
CA ALA A 78 -7.31 1.07 22.48
C ALA A 78 -6.41 -0.04 23.07
N HIS A 79 -5.48 0.33 23.96
CA HIS A 79 -4.65 -0.62 24.69
C HIS A 79 -5.50 -1.55 25.57
N ASN A 80 -6.44 -1.00 26.35
CA ASN A 80 -7.26 -1.80 27.25
C ASN A 80 -8.26 -2.70 26.53
N LEU A 81 -8.76 -2.29 25.36
CA LEU A 81 -9.55 -3.17 24.50
C LEU A 81 -8.74 -4.41 24.10
N THR A 82 -7.44 -4.24 23.80
CA THR A 82 -6.52 -5.34 23.47
C THR A 82 -6.39 -6.35 24.62
N LEU A 83 -6.21 -5.86 25.85
CA LEU A 83 -6.12 -6.71 27.05
C LEU A 83 -7.42 -7.46 27.34
N LEU A 84 -8.56 -6.89 26.95
CA LEU A 84 -9.87 -7.46 27.22
C LEU A 84 -10.20 -8.66 26.32
N LEU A 85 -9.71 -8.68 25.06
CA LEU A 85 -10.12 -9.71 24.08
C LEU A 85 -9.82 -11.15 24.52
N PRO A 86 -8.62 -11.50 25.04
CA PRO A 86 -8.33 -12.86 25.49
C PRO A 86 -9.19 -13.31 26.67
N LEU A 87 -9.82 -12.38 27.38
CA LEU A 87 -10.62 -12.63 28.58
C LEU A 87 -12.11 -12.84 28.29
N PHE A 88 -12.54 -12.61 27.04
CA PHE A 88 -13.91 -12.86 26.62
C PHE A 88 -14.22 -14.36 26.54
N PRO A 89 -15.42 -14.79 26.98
CA PRO A 89 -15.77 -16.21 27.00
C PRO A 89 -15.96 -16.81 25.60
N ASN A 90 -16.32 -15.96 24.62
CA ASN A 90 -16.57 -16.36 23.23
C ASN A 90 -16.39 -15.15 22.29
N VAL A 91 -16.72 -15.32 21.00
CA VAL A 91 -16.58 -14.29 19.95
C VAL A 91 -17.90 -13.61 19.57
N ASP A 92 -18.93 -13.67 20.43
CA ASP A 92 -20.26 -13.10 20.13
C ASP A 92 -20.22 -11.58 19.93
N LYS A 93 -19.27 -10.89 20.59
CA LYS A 93 -19.04 -9.45 20.45
C LYS A 93 -18.10 -9.07 19.31
N TYR A 94 -17.70 -10.02 18.46
CA TYR A 94 -16.69 -9.80 17.42
C TYR A 94 -16.96 -8.57 16.56
N PHE A 95 -18.15 -8.46 15.97
CA PHE A 95 -18.45 -7.35 15.05
C PHE A 95 -18.44 -5.99 15.76
N LYS A 96 -18.75 -5.96 17.06
CA LYS A 96 -18.67 -4.73 17.84
C LYS A 96 -17.22 -4.31 18.09
N VAL A 97 -16.36 -5.26 18.42
CA VAL A 97 -14.91 -5.02 18.60
C VAL A 97 -14.26 -4.60 17.29
N GLU A 98 -14.64 -5.25 16.18
CA GLU A 98 -14.15 -4.91 14.84
C GLU A 98 -14.52 -3.48 14.44
N GLU A 99 -15.76 -3.04 14.70
CA GLU A 99 -16.20 -1.67 14.50
C GLU A 99 -15.30 -0.68 15.28
N LEU A 100 -15.07 -0.94 16.58
CA LEU A 100 -14.21 -0.11 17.42
C LEU A 100 -12.75 -0.09 16.93
N MET A 101 -12.23 -1.24 16.49
CA MET A 101 -10.88 -1.32 15.91
C MET A 101 -10.76 -0.43 14.68
N PHE A 102 -11.70 -0.50 13.73
CA PHE A 102 -11.65 0.37 12.54
C PHE A 102 -11.82 1.85 12.88
N GLN A 103 -12.65 2.19 13.87
CA GLN A 103 -12.77 3.55 14.39
C GLN A 103 -11.43 4.08 14.93
N LEU A 104 -10.74 3.29 15.75
CA LEU A 104 -9.46 3.65 16.37
C LEU A 104 -8.29 3.67 15.36
N VAL A 105 -8.27 2.74 14.39
CA VAL A 105 -7.29 2.76 13.28
C VAL A 105 -7.45 4.02 12.42
N CYS A 106 -8.67 4.55 12.32
CA CYS A 106 -8.95 5.81 11.62
C CYS A 106 -9.00 7.03 12.56
N ASP A 107 -8.46 6.94 13.77
CA ASP A 107 -8.43 8.08 14.71
C ASP A 107 -7.68 9.27 14.11
N PRO A 108 -8.11 10.53 14.33
CA PRO A 108 -7.37 11.70 13.86
C PRO A 108 -5.97 11.85 14.47
N SER A 109 -5.69 11.21 15.60
CA SER A 109 -4.37 11.23 16.23
C SER A 109 -3.54 10.03 15.80
N GLY A 110 -2.34 10.32 15.26
CA GLY A 110 -1.36 9.27 14.96
C GLY A 110 -1.00 8.39 16.16
N LEU A 111 -1.04 8.93 17.40
CA LEU A 111 -0.73 8.17 18.61
C LEU A 111 -1.71 7.00 18.83
N VAL A 112 -3.02 7.27 18.69
CA VAL A 112 -4.06 6.25 18.83
C VAL A 112 -3.94 5.21 17.71
N VAL A 113 -3.65 5.67 16.49
CA VAL A 113 -3.43 4.81 15.33
C VAL A 113 -2.24 3.87 15.55
N GLU A 114 -1.10 4.37 16.05
CA GLU A 114 0.08 3.53 16.31
C GLU A 114 -0.24 2.40 17.30
N THR A 115 -0.87 2.73 18.43
CA THR A 115 -1.27 1.75 19.44
C THR A 115 -2.26 0.73 18.86
N SER A 116 -3.23 1.20 18.09
CA SER A 116 -4.24 0.34 17.46
C SER A 116 -3.64 -0.62 16.44
N LEU A 117 -2.71 -0.15 15.59
CA LEU A 117 -2.05 -0.97 14.59
C LEU A 117 -1.11 -2.02 15.21
N LYS A 118 -0.37 -1.65 16.26
CA LYS A 118 0.64 -2.53 16.87
C LYS A 118 0.07 -3.54 17.85
N GLU A 119 -1.04 -3.20 18.51
CA GLU A 119 -1.59 -4.00 19.61
C GLU A 119 -2.97 -4.53 19.25
N LEU A 120 -3.92 -3.64 18.97
CA LEU A 120 -5.32 -4.01 18.81
C LEU A 120 -5.57 -4.84 17.55
N VAL A 121 -5.04 -4.44 16.39
CA VAL A 121 -5.24 -5.16 15.13
C VAL A 121 -4.74 -6.62 15.23
N PRO A 122 -3.50 -6.91 15.66
CA PRO A 122 -3.03 -8.27 15.88
C PRO A 122 -3.90 -9.05 16.87
N ALA A 123 -4.33 -8.41 17.96
CA ALA A 123 -5.17 -9.06 18.97
C ALA A 123 -6.55 -9.43 18.43
N VAL A 124 -7.20 -8.56 17.65
CA VAL A 124 -8.49 -8.85 17.00
C VAL A 124 -8.36 -9.97 15.98
N VAL A 125 -7.29 -9.99 15.19
CA VAL A 125 -7.02 -11.07 14.22
C VAL A 125 -6.87 -12.41 14.96
N SER A 126 -6.06 -12.44 16.01
CA SER A 126 -5.79 -13.66 16.78
C SER A 126 -7.01 -14.14 17.56
N TRP A 127 -7.77 -13.24 18.17
CA TRP A 127 -8.95 -13.57 18.97
C TRP A 127 -10.13 -14.01 18.10
N GLY A 128 -10.38 -13.29 17.00
CA GLY A 128 -11.54 -13.53 16.16
C GLY A 128 -11.36 -14.65 15.14
N GLY A 129 -10.13 -14.91 14.68
CA GLY A 129 -9.86 -15.90 13.63
C GLY A 129 -10.51 -15.57 12.27
N LYS A 130 -10.90 -14.31 12.04
CA LYS A 130 -11.65 -13.86 10.85
C LYS A 130 -10.82 -12.97 9.91
N LEU A 131 -9.55 -13.34 9.67
CA LEU A 131 -8.64 -12.56 8.84
C LEU A 131 -9.24 -12.19 7.47
N ASP A 132 -9.86 -13.14 6.76
CA ASP A 132 -10.45 -12.89 5.43
C ASP A 132 -11.56 -11.84 5.47
N HIS A 133 -12.32 -11.81 6.57
CA HIS A 133 -13.37 -10.82 6.77
C HIS A 133 -12.78 -9.43 6.98
N ILE A 134 -11.77 -9.33 7.85
CA ILE A 134 -11.06 -8.07 8.12
C ILE A 134 -10.46 -7.51 6.83
N LEU A 135 -9.78 -8.35 6.04
CA LEU A 135 -9.18 -7.95 4.76
C LEU A 135 -10.22 -7.42 3.77
N ARG A 136 -11.37 -8.09 3.67
CA ARG A 136 -12.48 -7.63 2.82
C ARG A 136 -13.04 -6.28 3.28
N VAL A 137 -13.26 -6.11 4.58
CA VAL A 137 -13.76 -4.84 5.14
C VAL A 137 -12.73 -3.73 4.96
N LEU A 138 -11.45 -4.03 5.19
CA LEU A 138 -10.33 -3.13 5.02
C LEU A 138 -10.25 -2.59 3.58
N LEU A 139 -10.22 -3.47 2.58
CA LEU A 139 -10.21 -3.04 1.17
C LEU A 139 -11.45 -2.22 0.83
N SER A 140 -12.63 -2.60 1.34
CA SER A 140 -13.86 -1.83 1.13
C SER A 140 -13.79 -0.42 1.73
N HIS A 141 -13.16 -0.24 2.89
CA HIS A 141 -12.95 1.07 3.51
C HIS A 141 -11.90 1.92 2.78
N VAL A 142 -10.82 1.30 2.30
CA VAL A 142 -9.79 1.98 1.48
C VAL A 142 -10.42 2.56 0.22
N ILE A 143 -11.11 1.71 -0.56
CA ILE A 143 -11.76 2.12 -1.81
C ILE A 143 -12.91 3.08 -1.55
N GLY A 144 -13.76 2.79 -0.56
CA GLY A 144 -14.90 3.63 -0.20
C GLY A 144 -14.48 5.03 0.27
N SER A 145 -13.31 5.20 0.86
CA SER A 145 -12.78 6.52 1.26
C SER A 145 -12.40 7.39 0.05
N ALA A 146 -11.90 6.78 -1.03
CA ALA A 146 -11.62 7.50 -2.27
C ALA A 146 -12.87 7.71 -3.14
N GLN A 147 -13.71 6.68 -3.30
CA GLN A 147 -14.86 6.71 -4.21
C GLN A 147 -15.95 7.69 -3.80
N ARG A 148 -16.12 7.94 -2.49
CA ARG A 148 -17.10 8.91 -1.98
C ARG A 148 -16.71 10.36 -2.26
N CYS A 149 -15.46 10.62 -2.65
CA CYS A 149 -14.99 11.95 -2.99
C CYS A 149 -15.52 12.43 -4.36
N PRO A 150 -15.69 13.75 -4.54
CA PRO A 150 -16.10 14.30 -5.83
C PRO A 150 -15.00 14.06 -6.90
N PRO A 151 -15.39 13.93 -8.18
CA PRO A 151 -14.43 13.81 -9.27
C PRO A 151 -13.66 15.12 -9.46
N LEU A 152 -12.45 15.04 -10.04
CA LEU A 152 -11.66 16.24 -10.36
C LEU A 152 -12.33 17.12 -11.43
N SER A 153 -13.04 16.51 -12.37
CA SER A 153 -13.78 17.20 -13.42
C SER A 153 -15.17 16.59 -13.62
N GLY A 154 -16.16 17.43 -13.89
CA GLY A 154 -17.51 17.00 -14.30
C GLY A 154 -17.63 16.67 -15.79
N VAL A 155 -16.55 16.83 -16.58
CA VAL A 155 -16.58 16.57 -18.02
C VAL A 155 -16.56 15.06 -18.26
N GLU A 156 -17.70 14.52 -18.68
CA GLU A 156 -17.85 13.09 -18.99
C GLU A 156 -16.82 12.63 -20.04
N GLY A 157 -16.24 11.46 -19.81
CA GLY A 157 -15.24 10.87 -20.70
C GLY A 157 -13.83 11.47 -20.60
N SER A 158 -13.60 12.41 -19.68
CA SER A 158 -12.25 12.90 -19.37
C SER A 158 -11.53 11.97 -18.39
N VAL A 159 -10.19 12.02 -18.39
CA VAL A 159 -9.37 11.34 -17.37
C VAL A 159 -9.72 11.86 -15.97
N ASP A 160 -9.85 13.18 -15.85
CA ASP A 160 -10.15 13.85 -14.59
C ASP A 160 -11.53 13.52 -14.01
N SER A 161 -12.49 13.03 -14.81
CA SER A 161 -13.78 12.58 -14.27
C SER A 161 -13.68 11.26 -13.49
N HIS A 162 -12.58 10.52 -13.64
CA HIS A 162 -12.33 9.26 -12.93
C HIS A 162 -11.55 9.48 -11.62
N LEU A 163 -10.68 10.49 -11.62
CA LEU A 163 -9.86 10.88 -10.47
C LEU A 163 -10.66 11.62 -9.41
N ARG A 164 -10.22 11.54 -8.15
CA ARG A 164 -10.96 12.02 -6.98
C ARG A 164 -10.23 13.15 -6.26
N VAL A 165 -10.98 14.16 -5.82
CA VAL A 165 -10.48 15.22 -4.94
C VAL A 165 -10.55 14.74 -3.49
N LEU A 166 -9.42 14.27 -2.96
CA LEU A 166 -9.36 13.84 -1.57
C LEU A 166 -9.32 15.04 -0.61
N GLY A 167 -10.07 14.96 0.49
CA GLY A 167 -9.90 15.83 1.66
C GLY A 167 -8.76 15.35 2.56
N GLU A 168 -8.39 16.14 3.56
CA GLU A 168 -7.37 15.75 4.54
C GLU A 168 -7.78 14.47 5.30
N ARG A 169 -9.06 14.37 5.66
CA ARG A 169 -9.61 13.22 6.39
C ARG A 169 -9.57 11.94 5.54
N GLU A 170 -9.97 12.01 4.28
CA GLU A 170 -9.97 10.86 3.39
C GLU A 170 -8.54 10.43 3.04
N ARG A 171 -7.62 11.38 2.82
CA ARG A 171 -6.18 11.07 2.66
C ARG A 171 -5.63 10.34 3.87
N TRP A 172 -5.89 10.87 5.07
CA TRP A 172 -5.46 10.26 6.33
C TRP A 172 -6.01 8.83 6.46
N ASN A 173 -7.32 8.65 6.26
CA ASN A 173 -7.96 7.34 6.37
C ASN A 173 -7.38 6.33 5.37
N ILE A 174 -7.17 6.72 4.11
CA ILE A 174 -6.56 5.82 3.11
C ILE A 174 -5.13 5.46 3.54
N ASP A 175 -4.33 6.43 4.00
CA ASP A 175 -2.96 6.17 4.45
C ASP A 175 -2.92 5.16 5.61
N VAL A 176 -3.69 5.38 6.68
CA VAL A 176 -3.69 4.49 7.85
C VAL A 176 -4.26 3.10 7.56
N LEU A 177 -5.25 2.99 6.68
CA LEU A 177 -5.77 1.69 6.24
C LEU A 177 -4.77 0.94 5.36
N LEU A 178 -4.02 1.62 4.49
CA LEU A 178 -2.91 0.98 3.76
C LEU A 178 -1.78 0.55 4.70
N ARG A 179 -1.55 1.27 5.80
CA ARG A 179 -0.63 0.84 6.86
C ARG A 179 -1.15 -0.40 7.59
N MET A 180 -2.45 -0.47 7.88
CA MET A 180 -3.08 -1.68 8.43
C MET A 180 -2.92 -2.88 7.48
N LEU A 181 -3.09 -2.68 6.17
CA LEU A 181 -2.87 -3.71 5.16
C LEU A 181 -1.41 -4.23 5.18
N MET A 182 -0.44 -3.33 5.35
CA MET A 182 0.97 -3.70 5.52
C MET A 182 1.22 -4.56 6.76
N GLU A 183 0.62 -4.21 7.91
CA GLU A 183 0.76 -5.01 9.14
C GLU A 183 0.14 -6.42 8.99
N LEU A 184 -0.96 -6.52 8.26
CA LEU A 184 -1.65 -7.79 7.98
C LEU A 184 -0.93 -8.68 6.94
N LEU A 185 0.10 -8.18 6.26
CA LEU A 185 0.82 -8.95 5.24
C LEU A 185 1.45 -10.23 5.80
N ARG A 186 1.99 -10.20 7.02
CA ARG A 186 2.59 -11.39 7.66
C ARG A 186 1.51 -12.46 7.93
N PRO A 187 0.39 -12.15 8.61
CA PRO A 187 -0.73 -13.08 8.75
C PRO A 187 -1.24 -13.66 7.42
N VAL A 188 -1.37 -12.82 6.38
CA VAL A 188 -1.79 -13.26 5.04
C VAL A 188 -0.82 -14.29 4.47
N HIS A 189 0.47 -13.98 4.50
CA HIS A 189 1.52 -14.87 4.01
C HIS A 189 1.52 -16.21 4.75
N GLN A 190 1.46 -16.17 6.09
CA GLN A 190 1.42 -17.38 6.91
C GLN A 190 0.19 -18.23 6.59
N LYS A 191 -0.99 -17.61 6.48
CA LYS A 191 -2.21 -18.33 6.12
C LYS A 191 -2.13 -18.95 4.73
N ALA A 192 -1.57 -18.26 3.74
CA ALA A 192 -1.38 -18.81 2.40
C ALA A 192 -0.52 -20.09 2.44
N ILE A 193 0.56 -20.10 3.23
CA ILE A 193 1.40 -21.30 3.43
C ILE A 193 0.63 -22.42 4.13
N GLU A 194 -0.03 -22.12 5.25
CA GLU A 194 -0.75 -23.10 6.08
C GLU A 194 -1.91 -23.77 5.34
N THR A 195 -2.58 -23.04 4.45
CA THR A 195 -3.69 -23.56 3.64
C THR A 195 -3.25 -24.06 2.28
N CYS A 196 -1.94 -24.26 2.04
CA CYS A 196 -1.44 -24.81 0.78
C CYS A 196 -2.01 -26.22 0.56
N PRO A 197 -2.73 -26.47 -0.54
CA PRO A 197 -3.36 -27.78 -0.75
C PRO A 197 -2.39 -28.85 -1.27
N PHE A 198 -1.13 -28.48 -1.54
CA PHE A 198 -0.14 -29.36 -2.13
C PHE A 198 0.75 -29.97 -1.04
N ASN A 199 0.91 -31.30 -1.05
CA ASN A 199 1.83 -32.00 -0.16
C ASN A 199 3.27 -31.73 -0.58
N PHE A 200 3.80 -30.58 -0.17
CA PHE A 200 5.21 -30.25 -0.35
C PHE A 200 5.99 -30.76 0.86
N SER A 201 6.91 -31.70 0.64
CA SER A 201 7.77 -32.23 1.71
C SER A 201 8.61 -31.08 2.28
N THR A 202 8.32 -30.69 3.52
CA THR A 202 9.06 -29.67 4.28
C THR A 202 10.52 -30.10 4.58
N GLU A 203 10.91 -31.32 4.20
CA GLU A 203 12.23 -31.92 4.46
C GLU A 203 13.40 -31.28 3.68
N THR A 204 13.14 -30.49 2.63
CA THR A 204 14.21 -29.71 1.95
C THR A 204 14.51 -28.38 2.64
N LEU A 205 13.70 -27.93 3.59
CA LEU A 205 13.97 -26.74 4.41
C LEU A 205 14.93 -27.08 5.57
N THR A 206 16.09 -27.66 5.26
CA THR A 206 17.17 -27.85 6.23
C THR A 206 17.82 -26.50 6.54
N THR A 207 17.35 -25.85 7.62
CA THR A 207 18.04 -24.88 8.51
C THR A 207 19.04 -23.84 7.96
N SER A 208 19.12 -23.58 6.65
CA SER A 208 20.01 -22.56 6.08
C SER A 208 19.51 -21.86 4.80
N GLU A 209 18.35 -22.26 4.26
CA GLU A 209 17.77 -21.60 3.08
C GLU A 209 16.73 -20.54 3.51
N LYS A 210 16.82 -19.38 2.85
CA LYS A 210 16.13 -18.13 3.21
C LYS A 210 14.61 -18.31 3.39
N PRO A 211 13.95 -17.54 4.28
CA PRO A 211 12.50 -17.60 4.55
C PRO A 211 11.56 -17.30 3.36
N ASN A 212 12.08 -17.07 2.14
CA ASN A 212 11.34 -16.56 0.98
C ASN A 212 11.27 -17.56 -0.19
N SER A 213 11.43 -18.86 0.04
CA SER A 213 11.51 -19.89 -1.02
C SER A 213 10.26 -20.78 -1.16
N PHE A 214 9.21 -20.56 -0.36
CA PHE A 214 8.05 -21.46 -0.34
C PHE A 214 7.30 -21.46 -1.69
N PHE A 215 7.03 -20.29 -2.26
CA PHE A 215 6.30 -20.13 -3.53
C PHE A 215 7.20 -20.32 -4.76
N SER A 216 7.89 -21.46 -4.84
CA SER A 216 8.82 -21.75 -5.93
C SER A 216 8.12 -21.93 -7.28
N THR A 217 8.85 -21.75 -8.39
CA THR A 217 8.34 -22.01 -9.75
C THR A 217 7.67 -23.39 -9.88
N SER A 218 8.21 -24.42 -9.23
CA SER A 218 7.65 -25.78 -9.25
C SER A 218 6.28 -25.88 -8.58
N LEU A 219 6.09 -25.18 -7.45
CA LEU A 219 4.81 -25.10 -6.76
C LEU A 219 3.78 -24.31 -7.60
N LEU A 220 4.20 -23.20 -8.22
CA LEU A 220 3.34 -22.39 -9.07
C LEU A 220 2.90 -23.14 -10.34
N GLN A 221 3.76 -23.99 -10.91
CA GLN A 221 3.39 -24.89 -12.01
C GLN A 221 2.38 -25.96 -11.59
N LEU A 222 2.49 -26.49 -10.37
CA LEU A 222 1.50 -27.43 -9.84
C LEU A 222 0.15 -26.73 -9.61
N TYR A 223 0.20 -25.50 -9.09
CA TYR A 223 -0.97 -24.63 -8.90
C TYR A 223 -1.68 -24.32 -10.22
N SER A 224 -0.95 -23.99 -11.29
CA SER A 224 -1.54 -23.62 -12.57
C SER A 224 -2.34 -24.75 -13.25
N GLY A 225 -2.15 -26.00 -12.82
CA GLY A 225 -2.96 -27.15 -13.22
C GLY A 225 -4.46 -27.02 -12.89
N GLY A 226 -4.86 -26.11 -12.00
CA GLY A 226 -6.24 -25.64 -11.83
C GLY A 226 -7.23 -26.66 -11.24
N ASN A 227 -6.74 -27.75 -10.67
CA ASN A 227 -7.57 -28.83 -10.11
C ASN A 227 -7.98 -28.59 -8.64
N ILE A 228 -7.40 -27.59 -7.97
CA ILE A 228 -7.58 -27.34 -6.54
C ILE A 228 -7.65 -25.83 -6.28
N GLU A 229 -8.58 -25.42 -5.42
CA GLU A 229 -8.71 -24.02 -4.97
C GLU A 229 -7.69 -23.68 -3.88
N TRP A 230 -7.15 -22.46 -3.90
CA TRP A 230 -6.24 -21.98 -2.85
C TRP A 230 -6.60 -20.54 -2.43
N PRO A 231 -7.75 -20.33 -1.77
CA PRO A 231 -8.32 -18.99 -1.61
C PRO A 231 -7.41 -17.97 -0.90
N ALA A 232 -6.64 -18.40 0.10
CA ALA A 232 -5.72 -17.52 0.83
C ALA A 232 -4.55 -17.02 -0.03
N PHE A 233 -4.11 -17.83 -1.01
CA PHE A 233 -3.12 -17.44 -2.00
C PHE A 233 -3.76 -16.61 -3.12
N ASP A 234 -4.92 -17.06 -3.61
CA ASP A 234 -5.67 -16.42 -4.69
C ASP A 234 -6.03 -14.97 -4.35
N TRP A 235 -6.45 -14.70 -3.10
CA TRP A 235 -6.90 -13.39 -2.62
C TRP A 235 -5.98 -12.23 -3.04
N MET A 236 -4.67 -12.47 -3.08
CA MET A 236 -3.68 -11.44 -3.38
C MET A 236 -3.86 -10.85 -4.79
N TYR A 237 -3.97 -11.67 -5.83
CA TYR A 237 -4.17 -11.17 -7.22
C TYR A 237 -5.63 -11.16 -7.67
N ILE A 238 -6.52 -11.78 -6.88
CA ILE A 238 -7.96 -11.81 -7.18
C ILE A 238 -8.70 -10.61 -6.61
N ASP A 239 -8.33 -10.14 -5.42
CA ASP A 239 -9.00 -9.04 -4.73
C ASP A 239 -8.02 -7.92 -4.39
N CYS A 240 -6.88 -8.22 -3.73
CA CYS A 240 -5.98 -7.19 -3.23
C CYS A 240 -5.32 -6.34 -4.33
N PHE A 241 -4.63 -6.93 -5.30
CA PHE A 241 -3.98 -6.16 -6.39
C PHE A 241 -5.00 -5.42 -7.26
N PRO A 242 -6.12 -6.03 -7.70
CA PRO A 242 -7.17 -5.31 -8.42
C PRO A 242 -7.70 -4.09 -7.65
N ASP A 243 -7.93 -4.21 -6.34
CA ASP A 243 -8.40 -3.09 -5.53
C ASP A 243 -7.32 -2.00 -5.39
N LEU A 244 -6.04 -2.35 -5.23
CA LEU A 244 -4.94 -1.37 -5.21
C LEU A 244 -4.76 -0.66 -6.57
N ILE A 245 -4.92 -1.38 -7.68
CA ILE A 245 -4.93 -0.83 -9.03
C ILE A 245 -6.11 0.16 -9.18
N HIS A 246 -7.30 -0.26 -8.75
CA HIS A 246 -8.49 0.57 -8.78
C HIS A 246 -8.35 1.82 -7.91
N LEU A 247 -7.80 1.70 -6.70
CA LEU A 247 -7.46 2.82 -5.84
C LEU A 247 -6.55 3.80 -6.58
N SER A 248 -5.45 3.31 -7.18
CA SER A 248 -4.51 4.16 -7.93
C SER A 248 -5.21 4.92 -9.06
N CYS A 249 -6.16 4.27 -9.75
CA CYS A 249 -6.98 4.89 -10.80
C CYS A 249 -7.98 5.94 -10.29
N LEU A 250 -8.17 6.07 -8.97
CA LEU A 250 -8.92 7.15 -8.33
C LEU A 250 -8.01 8.30 -7.86
N LEU A 251 -6.70 8.10 -7.79
CA LEU A 251 -5.76 9.05 -7.22
C LEU A 251 -5.18 9.99 -8.29
N PRO A 252 -5.28 11.32 -8.12
CA PRO A 252 -4.61 12.25 -9.03
C PRO A 252 -3.10 12.32 -8.81
N GLN A 253 -2.35 12.83 -9.79
CA GLN A 253 -0.88 12.84 -9.78
C GLN A 253 -0.27 13.39 -8.47
N LYS A 254 -0.87 14.43 -7.89
CA LYS A 254 -0.45 15.03 -6.62
C LYS A 254 -0.44 14.09 -5.39
N GLU A 255 -1.17 12.97 -5.42
CA GLU A 255 -1.27 12.03 -4.29
C GLU A 255 -0.13 11.00 -4.28
N ASP A 256 1.10 11.44 -4.56
CA ASP A 256 2.27 10.56 -4.61
C ASP A 256 2.53 9.85 -3.28
N ASN A 257 2.25 10.48 -2.14
CA ASN A 257 2.41 9.85 -0.83
C ASN A 257 1.59 8.54 -0.71
N LEU A 258 0.36 8.54 -1.22
CA LEU A 258 -0.49 7.36 -1.23
C LEU A 258 0.02 6.32 -2.23
N ARG A 259 0.47 6.75 -3.43
CA ARG A 259 1.12 5.82 -4.37
C ARG A 259 2.37 5.19 -3.78
N THR A 260 3.21 5.96 -3.10
CA THR A 260 4.42 5.46 -2.42
C THR A 260 4.04 4.44 -1.35
N ARG A 261 2.92 4.63 -0.64
CA ARG A 261 2.41 3.64 0.33
C ARG A 261 2.01 2.33 -0.35
N ILE A 262 1.31 2.40 -1.50
CA ILE A 262 0.95 1.23 -2.31
C ILE A 262 2.22 0.55 -2.84
N THR A 263 3.16 1.29 -3.42
CA THR A 263 4.45 0.78 -3.90
C THR A 263 5.21 0.03 -2.82
N LYS A 264 5.33 0.61 -1.62
CA LYS A 264 6.00 -0.05 -0.49
C LYS A 264 5.32 -1.36 -0.09
N PHE A 265 3.99 -1.43 -0.14
CA PHE A 265 3.25 -2.67 0.09
C PHE A 265 3.58 -3.72 -0.98
N LEU A 266 3.58 -3.35 -2.26
CA LEU A 266 3.93 -4.27 -3.35
C LEU A 266 5.36 -4.81 -3.21
N LEU A 267 6.32 -3.95 -2.90
CA LEU A 267 7.70 -4.37 -2.61
C LEU A 267 7.75 -5.33 -1.43
N ALA A 268 7.05 -5.04 -0.32
CA ALA A 268 6.99 -5.95 0.83
C ALA A 268 6.35 -7.30 0.50
N VAL A 269 5.35 -7.35 -0.40
CA VAL A 269 4.78 -8.60 -0.91
C VAL A 269 5.84 -9.38 -1.68
N SER A 270 6.56 -8.73 -2.60
CA SER A 270 7.63 -9.38 -3.37
C SER A 270 8.74 -9.94 -2.47
N GLU A 271 9.13 -9.20 -1.44
CA GLU A 271 10.13 -9.62 -0.47
C GLU A 271 9.66 -10.83 0.34
N ARG A 272 8.38 -10.89 0.76
CA ARG A 272 7.89 -12.03 1.56
C ARG A 272 7.58 -13.25 0.72
N PHE A 273 6.88 -13.09 -0.40
CA PHE A 273 6.44 -14.20 -1.24
C PHE A 273 7.56 -14.74 -2.14
N GLY A 274 8.62 -13.96 -2.38
CA GLY A 274 9.80 -14.37 -3.12
C GLY A 274 9.76 -14.01 -4.60
N ASN A 275 10.92 -14.20 -5.26
CA ASN A 275 11.14 -13.76 -6.64
C ASN A 275 10.27 -14.52 -7.65
N ASP A 276 10.09 -15.82 -7.47
CA ASP A 276 9.26 -16.64 -8.37
C ASP A 276 7.80 -16.15 -8.35
N TYR A 277 7.29 -15.72 -7.19
CA TYR A 277 5.97 -15.12 -7.07
C TYR A 277 5.91 -13.73 -7.73
N LEU A 278 6.95 -12.90 -7.56
CA LEU A 278 7.06 -11.61 -8.23
C LEU A 278 7.01 -11.78 -9.76
N GLU A 279 7.84 -12.68 -10.31
CA GLU A 279 8.00 -12.89 -11.75
C GLU A 279 6.77 -13.54 -12.39
N HIS A 280 6.21 -14.57 -11.76
CA HIS A 280 5.18 -15.40 -12.38
C HIS A 280 3.74 -15.02 -11.99
N ILE A 281 3.54 -14.26 -10.92
CA ILE A 281 2.21 -13.86 -10.43
C ILE A 281 2.03 -12.35 -10.43
N MET A 282 2.89 -11.60 -9.73
CA MET A 282 2.68 -10.15 -9.60
C MET A 282 2.91 -9.41 -10.93
N LEU A 283 4.04 -9.68 -11.60
CA LEU A 283 4.41 -8.99 -12.84
C LEU A 283 3.36 -9.15 -13.96
N PRO A 284 2.85 -10.36 -14.27
CA PRO A 284 1.83 -10.52 -15.30
C PRO A 284 0.53 -9.76 -14.99
N VAL A 285 0.11 -9.68 -13.73
CA VAL A 285 -1.10 -8.94 -13.32
C VAL A 285 -0.96 -7.45 -13.65
N PHE A 286 0.17 -6.84 -13.29
CA PHE A 286 0.40 -5.41 -13.54
C PHE A 286 0.72 -5.11 -15.01
N LEU A 287 1.37 -6.03 -15.75
CA LEU A 287 1.54 -5.91 -17.20
C LEU A 287 0.19 -5.93 -17.93
N VAL A 288 -0.72 -6.83 -17.56
CA VAL A 288 -2.08 -6.85 -18.12
C VAL A 288 -2.83 -5.57 -17.77
N ALA A 289 -2.75 -5.12 -16.52
CA ALA A 289 -3.46 -3.93 -16.04
C ALA A 289 -2.98 -2.63 -16.70
N VAL A 290 -1.68 -2.50 -17.02
CA VAL A 290 -1.15 -1.33 -17.74
C VAL A 290 -1.47 -1.35 -19.25
N GLY A 291 -1.91 -2.51 -19.77
CA GLY A 291 -2.24 -2.70 -21.19
C GLY A 291 -1.17 -3.43 -22.00
N ASP A 292 -0.06 -3.85 -21.40
CA ASP A 292 1.02 -4.63 -22.02
C ASP A 292 0.81 -6.14 -21.82
N GLY A 293 -0.43 -6.59 -22.03
CA GLY A 293 -0.83 -7.98 -21.79
C GLY A 293 -0.17 -8.99 -22.72
N ASP A 294 0.43 -8.55 -23.83
CA ASP A 294 1.14 -9.43 -24.77
C ASP A 294 2.52 -9.83 -24.22
N SER A 295 3.07 -9.05 -23.27
CA SER A 295 4.30 -9.36 -22.54
C SER A 295 4.06 -10.17 -21.26
N ALA A 296 2.78 -10.40 -20.89
CA ALA A 296 2.41 -11.05 -19.64
C ALA A 296 2.30 -12.57 -19.82
N ASP A 297 3.16 -13.34 -19.14
CA ASP A 297 3.01 -14.79 -19.07
C ASP A 297 1.95 -15.18 -18.04
N LEU A 298 0.83 -15.73 -18.52
CA LEU A 298 -0.27 -16.19 -17.67
C LEU A 298 -0.28 -17.72 -17.46
N SER A 299 0.78 -18.42 -17.88
CA SER A 299 0.88 -19.88 -17.80
C SER A 299 0.88 -20.44 -16.37
N PHE A 300 1.24 -19.59 -15.39
CA PHE A 300 1.24 -19.91 -13.97
C PHE A 300 -0.11 -19.71 -13.26
N PHE A 301 -1.13 -19.24 -13.98
CA PHE A 301 -2.48 -19.10 -13.45
C PHE A 301 -3.40 -20.23 -13.92
N PRO A 302 -4.26 -20.77 -13.06
CA PRO A 302 -5.38 -21.62 -13.44
C PRO A 302 -6.28 -20.95 -14.48
N TYR A 303 -6.88 -21.75 -15.35
CA TYR A 303 -7.69 -21.26 -16.48
C TYR A 303 -8.85 -20.34 -16.07
N ASN A 304 -9.55 -20.67 -14.98
CA ASN A 304 -10.63 -19.84 -14.42
C ASN A 304 -10.10 -18.47 -13.96
N ILE A 305 -8.91 -18.42 -13.37
CA ILE A 305 -8.25 -17.20 -12.88
C ILE A 305 -7.70 -16.36 -14.02
N GLN A 306 -7.13 -16.98 -15.07
CA GLN A 306 -6.62 -16.26 -16.25
C GLN A 306 -7.67 -15.33 -16.85
N SER A 307 -8.94 -15.75 -16.89
CA SER A 307 -10.04 -14.93 -17.41
C SER A 307 -10.26 -13.65 -16.57
N ARG A 308 -10.10 -13.75 -15.25
CA ARG A 308 -10.22 -12.61 -14.32
C ARG A 308 -9.05 -11.66 -14.47
N VAL A 309 -7.82 -12.18 -14.54
CA VAL A 309 -6.61 -11.37 -14.74
C VAL A 309 -6.66 -10.65 -16.09
N LYS A 310 -7.02 -11.35 -17.18
CA LYS A 310 -7.26 -10.74 -18.50
C LYS A 310 -8.34 -9.66 -18.48
N GLY A 311 -9.29 -9.75 -17.55
CA GLY A 311 -10.33 -8.75 -17.33
C GLY A 311 -9.81 -7.38 -16.89
N LEU A 312 -8.60 -7.31 -16.32
CA LEU A 312 -7.93 -6.06 -15.93
C LEU A 312 -7.41 -5.24 -17.12
N ARG A 313 -7.30 -5.86 -18.31
CA ARG A 313 -6.81 -5.17 -19.50
C ARG A 313 -7.71 -3.97 -19.82
N PRO A 314 -7.15 -2.76 -20.04
CA PRO A 314 -7.94 -1.60 -20.45
C PRO A 314 -8.63 -1.88 -21.80
N LYS A 315 -9.92 -1.50 -21.90
CA LYS A 315 -10.79 -1.81 -23.05
C LYS A 315 -11.15 -0.61 -23.92
N SER A 316 -10.72 0.60 -23.52
CA SER A 316 -10.98 1.85 -24.23
C SER A 316 -9.74 2.72 -24.22
N SER A 317 -9.63 3.66 -25.15
CA SER A 317 -8.51 4.62 -25.21
C SER A 317 -8.37 5.44 -23.91
N LEU A 318 -9.50 5.77 -23.28
CA LEU A 318 -9.51 6.44 -21.98
C LEU A 318 -8.96 5.54 -20.87
N ALA A 319 -9.38 4.27 -20.84
CA ALA A 319 -8.88 3.29 -19.87
C ALA A 319 -7.39 3.00 -20.07
N GLU A 320 -6.90 2.93 -21.31
CA GLU A 320 -5.47 2.81 -21.61
C GLU A 320 -4.69 4.00 -21.05
N ARG A 321 -5.20 5.22 -21.27
CA ARG A 321 -4.56 6.43 -20.76
C ARG A 321 -4.53 6.46 -19.23
N LEU A 322 -5.64 6.12 -18.58
CA LEU A 322 -5.71 5.98 -17.12
C LEU A 322 -4.75 4.90 -16.60
N ALA A 323 -4.64 3.78 -17.29
CA ALA A 323 -3.75 2.69 -16.93
C ALA A 323 -2.27 3.13 -16.98
N ILE A 324 -1.85 3.83 -18.04
CA ILE A 324 -0.49 4.39 -18.12
C ILE A 324 -0.26 5.43 -17.01
N MET A 325 -1.22 6.32 -16.76
CA MET A 325 -1.05 7.37 -15.75
C MET A 325 -1.02 6.82 -14.31
N CYS A 326 -1.80 5.79 -14.00
CA CYS A 326 -2.02 5.35 -12.62
C CYS A 326 -1.38 4.00 -12.28
N VAL A 327 -1.25 3.09 -13.24
CA VAL A 327 -0.73 1.73 -13.02
C VAL A 327 0.75 1.62 -13.40
N LEU A 328 1.19 2.30 -14.46
CA LEU A 328 2.61 2.29 -14.85
C LEU A 328 3.56 2.76 -13.72
N PRO A 329 3.26 3.82 -12.92
CA PRO A 329 4.11 4.19 -11.80
C PRO A 329 4.28 3.04 -10.79
N LEU A 330 3.21 2.27 -10.54
CA LEU A 330 3.25 1.11 -9.63
C LEU A 330 4.00 -0.08 -10.25
N LEU A 331 3.82 -0.34 -11.54
CA LEU A 331 4.57 -1.37 -12.26
C LEU A 331 6.08 -1.07 -12.23
N LEU A 332 6.48 0.17 -12.53
CA LEU A 332 7.89 0.57 -12.55
C LEU A 332 8.53 0.53 -11.17
N SER A 333 7.86 1.07 -10.15
CA SER A 333 8.46 1.25 -8.81
C SER A 333 8.16 0.12 -7.82
N GLY A 334 7.00 -0.52 -7.92
CA GLY A 334 6.53 -1.52 -6.94
C GLY A 334 6.65 -2.96 -7.38
N ILE A 335 6.86 -3.21 -8.68
CA ILE A 335 7.01 -4.55 -9.26
C ILE A 335 8.41 -4.69 -9.84
N LEU A 336 8.72 -3.96 -10.92
CA LEU A 336 10.02 -3.98 -11.57
C LEU A 336 11.10 -3.27 -10.72
N GLY A 337 10.69 -2.36 -9.83
CA GLY A 337 11.54 -1.69 -8.86
C GLY A 337 12.03 -2.58 -7.72
N ALA A 338 11.60 -3.85 -7.64
CA ALA A 338 12.17 -4.79 -6.69
C ALA A 338 13.69 -4.95 -6.94
N SER A 339 14.49 -5.04 -5.87
CA SER A 339 15.96 -5.13 -5.95
C SER A 339 16.48 -6.28 -6.83
N THR A 340 15.68 -7.32 -7.03
CA THR A 340 15.99 -8.51 -7.85
C THR A 340 15.67 -8.35 -9.33
N SER A 341 14.95 -7.30 -9.72
CA SER A 341 14.44 -7.07 -11.08
C SER A 341 15.12 -5.91 -11.81
N SER A 342 16.32 -5.49 -11.37
CA SER A 342 17.04 -4.34 -11.96
C SER A 342 17.27 -4.47 -13.47
N GLU A 343 17.54 -5.67 -13.97
CA GLU A 343 17.74 -5.90 -15.41
C GLU A 343 16.41 -5.79 -16.17
N GLN A 344 15.36 -6.45 -15.68
CA GLN A 344 14.00 -6.37 -16.23
C GLN A 344 13.47 -4.93 -16.23
N LEU A 345 13.71 -4.16 -15.17
CA LEU A 345 13.37 -2.74 -15.11
C LEU A 345 14.10 -1.94 -16.18
N SER A 346 15.41 -2.17 -16.35
CA SER A 346 16.20 -1.51 -17.38
C SER A 346 15.71 -1.85 -18.79
N GLU A 347 15.40 -3.12 -19.06
CA GLU A 347 14.86 -3.56 -20.34
C GLU A 347 13.49 -2.95 -20.62
N TYR A 348 12.60 -2.96 -19.63
CA TYR A 348 11.26 -2.40 -19.75
C TYR A 348 11.29 -0.88 -19.97
N LEU A 349 12.13 -0.16 -19.22
CA LEU A 349 12.33 1.28 -19.43
C LEU A 349 12.92 1.59 -20.81
N ARG A 350 13.85 0.78 -21.34
CA ARG A 350 14.33 0.93 -22.72
C ARG A 350 13.23 0.63 -23.75
N LYS A 351 12.42 -0.41 -23.53
CA LYS A 351 11.25 -0.71 -24.37
C LYS A 351 10.33 0.52 -24.46
N LEU A 352 10.02 1.11 -23.30
CA LEU A 352 9.16 2.29 -23.20
C LEU A 352 9.79 3.54 -23.82
N LEU A 353 11.00 3.92 -23.42
CA LEU A 353 11.58 5.23 -23.75
C LEU A 353 12.37 5.26 -25.06
N VAL A 354 12.85 4.11 -25.56
CA VAL A 354 13.77 4.04 -26.71
C VAL A 354 13.18 3.25 -27.88
N GLN A 355 12.62 2.07 -27.63
CA GLN A 355 12.18 1.18 -28.71
C GLN A 355 10.82 1.61 -29.29
N ASN A 356 9.87 1.97 -28.42
CA ASN A 356 8.55 2.40 -28.85
C ASN A 356 8.56 3.77 -29.56
N THR A 357 9.59 4.59 -29.38
CA THR A 357 9.80 5.86 -30.11
C THR A 357 10.28 5.67 -31.55
N MET A 358 10.72 4.46 -31.93
CA MET A 358 11.16 4.14 -33.30
C MET A 358 10.02 3.70 -34.23
N SER A 359 8.88 3.24 -33.68
CA SER A 359 7.69 2.90 -34.46
C SER A 359 6.78 4.12 -34.61
N GLU A 360 6.63 4.66 -35.82
CA GLU A 360 5.80 5.85 -36.15
C GLU A 360 4.32 5.74 -35.74
N SER A 361 3.84 4.57 -35.31
CA SER A 361 2.42 4.27 -35.11
C SER A 361 1.89 4.34 -33.67
N SER A 362 2.71 4.61 -32.64
CA SER A 362 2.30 4.22 -31.25
C SER A 362 2.26 5.32 -30.18
N TRP A 363 2.71 6.55 -30.45
CA TRP A 363 2.64 7.65 -29.48
C TRP A 363 1.64 8.70 -29.93
N SER A 364 0.44 8.67 -29.35
CA SER A 364 -0.29 9.93 -29.22
C SER A 364 0.49 10.82 -28.24
N VAL A 365 0.47 12.14 -28.45
CA VAL A 365 1.13 13.14 -27.58
C VAL A 365 0.76 12.94 -26.10
N TYR A 366 -0.44 12.40 -25.83
CA TYR A 366 -0.98 12.04 -24.51
C TYR A 366 -0.50 10.69 -23.95
N ARG A 367 0.47 10.02 -24.55
CA ARG A 367 1.19 8.89 -23.91
C ARG A 367 2.54 9.35 -23.37
N SER A 368 3.18 10.33 -24.02
CA SER A 368 4.50 10.82 -23.64
C SER A 368 4.51 11.48 -22.27
N SER A 369 3.52 12.33 -21.96
CA SER A 369 3.45 13.01 -20.66
C SER A 369 3.25 12.04 -19.48
N GLU A 370 2.40 11.04 -19.65
CA GLU A 370 2.02 10.07 -18.63
C GLU A 370 3.18 9.09 -18.35
N VAL A 371 3.92 8.70 -19.40
CA VAL A 371 5.15 7.90 -19.23
C VAL A 371 6.24 8.72 -18.55
N ILE A 372 6.44 9.98 -18.95
CA ILE A 372 7.40 10.88 -18.28
C ILE A 372 7.05 11.03 -16.79
N ASP A 373 5.77 11.18 -16.45
CA ASP A 373 5.34 11.27 -15.05
C ASP A 373 5.55 9.95 -14.27
N ALA A 374 5.34 8.80 -14.91
CA ALA A 374 5.63 7.50 -14.30
C ALA A 374 7.13 7.31 -14.01
N VAL A 375 8.01 7.75 -14.91
CA VAL A 375 9.47 7.76 -14.69
C VAL A 375 9.86 8.79 -13.64
N ARG A 376 9.19 9.95 -13.58
CA ARG A 376 9.35 10.92 -12.50
C ARG A 376 8.98 10.31 -11.14
N PHE A 377 7.89 9.53 -11.07
CA PHE A 377 7.54 8.82 -9.84
C PHE A 377 8.60 7.78 -9.46
N LEU A 378 9.11 7.00 -10.43
CA LEU A 378 10.22 6.08 -10.19
C LEU A 378 11.46 6.77 -9.63
N CYS A 379 11.75 8.00 -10.08
CA CYS A 379 12.87 8.82 -9.60
C CYS A 379 12.72 9.26 -8.13
N THR A 380 11.56 9.11 -7.50
CA THR A 380 11.42 9.33 -6.05
C THR A 380 12.16 8.26 -5.22
N PHE A 381 12.59 7.15 -5.86
CA PHE A 381 13.37 6.08 -5.26
C PHE A 381 14.83 6.18 -5.74
N GLU A 382 15.73 6.61 -4.84
CA GLU A 382 17.13 6.91 -5.14
C GLU A 382 17.91 5.73 -5.75
N GLU A 383 17.56 4.50 -5.35
CA GLU A 383 18.18 3.27 -5.84
C GLU A 383 18.04 3.06 -7.37
N HIS A 384 17.05 3.69 -8.00
CA HIS A 384 16.81 3.58 -9.44
C HIS A 384 17.43 4.72 -10.27
N HIS A 385 18.02 5.74 -9.63
CA HIS A 385 18.61 6.89 -10.32
C HIS A 385 19.65 6.46 -11.37
N GLY A 386 20.51 5.49 -11.03
CA GLY A 386 21.53 4.99 -11.96
C GLY A 386 20.95 4.43 -13.26
N ILE A 387 19.90 3.62 -13.18
CA ILE A 387 19.24 3.03 -14.36
C ILE A 387 18.58 4.13 -15.20
N ILE A 388 17.86 5.06 -14.54
CA ILE A 388 17.18 6.17 -15.21
C ILE A 388 18.18 7.03 -15.99
N PHE A 389 19.28 7.44 -15.36
CA PHE A 389 20.27 8.32 -16.01
C PHE A 389 21.10 7.62 -17.09
N ASN A 390 21.32 6.31 -17.00
CA ASN A 390 21.93 5.54 -18.07
C ASN A 390 21.06 5.55 -19.34
N ILE A 391 19.77 5.26 -19.21
CA ILE A 391 18.83 5.26 -20.34
C ILE A 391 18.63 6.69 -20.86
N LEU A 392 18.56 7.67 -19.98
CA LEU A 392 18.47 9.08 -20.36
C LEU A 392 19.67 9.52 -21.21
N TRP A 393 20.87 9.06 -20.88
CA TRP A 393 22.05 9.33 -21.70
C TRP A 393 21.95 8.66 -23.08
N GLU A 394 21.46 7.42 -23.16
CA GLU A 394 21.16 6.75 -24.44
C GLU A 394 20.21 7.59 -25.32
N MET A 395 19.20 8.23 -24.71
CA MET A 395 18.28 9.12 -25.43
C MET A 395 18.96 10.41 -25.91
N VAL A 396 19.81 11.03 -25.08
CA VAL A 396 20.53 12.27 -25.39
C VAL A 396 21.46 12.11 -26.59
N VAL A 397 22.16 10.99 -26.68
CA VAL A 397 23.12 10.71 -27.77
C VAL A 397 22.49 10.08 -29.00
N SER A 398 21.17 9.81 -28.97
CA SER A 398 20.45 9.24 -30.11
C SER A 398 20.51 10.14 -31.34
N SER A 399 20.24 9.60 -32.53
CA SER A 399 20.09 10.43 -33.74
C SER A 399 18.67 10.98 -33.91
N ASN A 400 17.70 10.52 -33.10
CA ASN A 400 16.29 10.88 -33.23
C ASN A 400 15.98 12.16 -32.43
N GLU A 401 15.50 13.18 -33.14
CA GLU A 401 15.18 14.50 -32.57
C GLU A 401 14.06 14.43 -31.52
N ASN A 402 13.07 13.54 -31.69
CA ASN A 402 11.98 13.35 -30.73
C ASN A 402 12.51 12.76 -29.42
N MET A 403 13.38 11.74 -29.51
CA MET A 403 14.00 11.15 -28.32
C MET A 403 14.84 12.17 -27.53
N LYS A 404 15.58 13.05 -28.23
CA LYS A 404 16.33 14.13 -27.59
C LYS A 404 15.42 15.16 -26.90
N THR A 405 14.30 15.48 -27.53
CA THR A 405 13.28 16.38 -26.98
C THR A 405 12.64 15.76 -25.73
N ASP A 406 12.29 14.48 -25.78
CA ASP A 406 11.75 13.73 -24.65
C ASP A 406 12.79 13.61 -23.52
N ALA A 407 14.07 13.42 -23.84
CA ALA A 407 15.14 13.45 -22.84
C ALA A 407 15.21 14.80 -22.12
N ALA A 408 15.11 15.93 -22.85
CA ALA A 408 15.06 17.25 -22.22
C ALA A 408 13.84 17.42 -21.30
N ASN A 409 12.66 17.00 -21.76
CA ASN A 409 11.42 17.04 -20.96
C ASN A 409 11.50 16.15 -19.71
N LEU A 410 12.13 14.98 -19.84
CA LEU A 410 12.36 14.07 -18.73
C LEU A 410 13.33 14.69 -17.72
N ILE A 411 14.48 15.21 -18.16
CA ILE A 411 15.41 15.93 -17.28
C ILE A 411 14.66 17.02 -16.48
N LYS A 412 13.86 17.84 -17.16
CA LYS A 412 13.10 18.94 -16.53
C LYS A 412 12.27 18.46 -15.33
N VAL A 413 11.58 17.32 -15.44
CA VAL A 413 10.72 16.80 -14.36
C VAL A 413 11.49 16.00 -13.30
N LEU A 414 12.67 15.45 -13.63
CA LEU A 414 13.48 14.66 -12.69
C LEU A 414 14.32 15.54 -11.74
N VAL A 415 14.72 16.74 -12.19
CA VAL A 415 15.56 17.68 -11.45
C VAL A 415 15.12 17.90 -9.99
N PRO A 416 13.82 18.07 -9.65
CA PRO A 416 13.41 18.24 -8.26
C PRO A 416 13.68 17.05 -7.32
N TYR A 417 13.98 15.87 -7.86
CA TYR A 417 14.10 14.61 -7.13
C TYR A 417 15.54 14.08 -7.05
N ILE A 418 16.53 14.88 -7.47
CA ILE A 418 17.94 14.47 -7.49
C ILE A 418 18.80 15.44 -6.68
N ASP A 419 19.94 14.94 -6.20
CA ASP A 419 20.90 15.75 -5.48
C ASP A 419 21.79 16.59 -6.42
N VAL A 420 22.54 17.53 -5.82
CA VAL A 420 23.48 18.39 -6.54
C VAL A 420 24.55 17.58 -7.26
N LYS A 421 24.95 16.43 -6.71
CA LYS A 421 25.98 15.57 -7.28
C LYS A 421 25.50 15.00 -8.61
N LEU A 422 24.36 14.30 -8.64
CA LEU A 422 23.73 13.76 -9.84
C LEU A 422 23.40 14.85 -10.86
N ALA A 423 22.94 16.01 -10.38
CA ALA A 423 22.70 17.15 -11.25
C ALA A 423 23.98 17.59 -11.98
N SER A 424 25.10 17.66 -11.27
CA SER A 424 26.39 18.04 -11.84
C SER A 424 27.03 16.97 -12.73
N THR A 425 26.89 15.68 -12.38
CA THR A 425 27.59 14.59 -13.08
C THR A 425 26.82 14.05 -14.28
N HIS A 426 25.49 14.07 -14.25
CA HIS A 426 24.67 13.48 -15.32
C HIS A 426 23.80 14.52 -16.03
N VAL A 427 23.10 15.38 -15.28
CA VAL A 427 22.12 16.31 -15.88
C VAL A 427 22.78 17.45 -16.65
N LEU A 428 23.74 18.17 -16.05
CA LEU A 428 24.40 19.29 -16.72
C LEU A 428 25.10 18.87 -18.02
N PRO A 429 25.90 17.78 -18.06
CA PRO A 429 26.51 17.32 -19.32
C PRO A 429 25.46 16.94 -20.39
N ALA A 430 24.36 16.30 -19.99
CA ALA A 430 23.27 15.97 -20.90
C ALA A 430 22.63 17.23 -21.50
N LEU A 431 22.33 18.23 -20.68
CA LEU A 431 21.74 19.49 -21.14
C LEU A 431 22.67 20.31 -22.02
N VAL A 432 23.98 20.32 -21.74
CA VAL A 432 24.97 20.98 -22.62
C VAL A 432 25.00 20.31 -23.99
N THR A 433 24.91 18.98 -24.03
CA THR A 433 24.85 18.22 -25.27
C THR A 433 23.59 18.56 -26.07
N LEU A 434 22.42 18.57 -25.41
CA LEU A 434 21.13 18.91 -26.05
C LEU A 434 21.05 20.39 -26.47
N GLY A 435 21.56 21.32 -25.66
CA GLY A 435 21.59 22.75 -25.98
C GLY A 435 22.52 23.12 -27.13
N SER A 436 23.47 22.24 -27.45
CA SER A 436 24.37 22.37 -28.59
C SER A 436 23.84 21.69 -29.87
N ASP A 437 22.66 21.07 -29.81
CA ASP A 437 22.09 20.31 -30.94
C ASP A 437 21.77 21.20 -32.15
N GLN A 438 21.82 20.66 -33.36
CA GLN A 438 21.51 21.42 -34.57
C GLN A 438 20.01 21.73 -34.69
N ASN A 439 19.16 20.87 -34.13
CA ASN A 439 17.72 21.02 -34.17
C ASN A 439 17.22 22.06 -33.16
N LEU A 440 16.38 22.99 -33.62
CA LEU A 440 15.84 24.08 -32.79
C LEU A 440 14.87 23.58 -31.72
N ASN A 441 14.06 22.54 -31.99
CA ASN A 441 13.10 22.00 -31.03
C ASN A 441 13.82 21.38 -29.83
N VAL A 442 14.89 20.62 -30.09
CA VAL A 442 15.75 20.03 -29.05
C VAL A 442 16.39 21.13 -28.19
N LYS A 443 16.92 22.18 -28.85
CA LYS A 443 17.47 23.36 -28.15
C LYS A 443 16.42 24.02 -27.26
N TYR A 444 15.22 24.29 -27.77
CA TYR A 444 14.16 24.93 -26.99
C TYR A 444 13.75 24.09 -25.77
N ALA A 445 13.56 22.78 -25.94
CA ALA A 445 13.25 21.89 -24.83
C ALA A 445 14.35 21.88 -23.75
N SER A 446 15.63 21.96 -24.15
CA SER A 446 16.75 22.02 -23.21
C SER A 446 16.77 23.30 -22.35
N ILE A 447 16.28 24.43 -22.87
CA ILE A 447 16.27 25.71 -22.14
C ILE A 447 15.38 25.63 -20.90
N GLU A 448 14.20 25.03 -21.04
CA GLU A 448 13.28 24.85 -19.90
C GLU A 448 13.90 23.94 -18.83
N ALA A 449 14.61 22.90 -19.25
CA ALA A 449 15.31 21.99 -18.35
C ALA A 449 16.50 22.66 -17.64
N PHE A 450 17.27 23.53 -18.32
CA PHE A 450 18.29 24.38 -17.68
C PHE A 450 17.68 25.29 -16.61
N GLY A 451 16.51 25.87 -16.88
CA GLY A 451 15.76 26.67 -15.92
C GLY A 451 15.42 25.89 -14.65
N ALA A 452 15.03 24.62 -14.78
CA ALA A 452 14.78 23.75 -13.64
C ALA A 452 16.05 23.52 -12.80
N VAL A 453 17.21 23.26 -13.41
CA VAL A 453 18.47 23.02 -12.68
C VAL A 453 18.90 24.25 -11.84
N LEU A 454 18.67 25.46 -12.34
CA LEU A 454 18.97 26.69 -11.61
C LEU A 454 18.15 26.82 -10.31
N SER A 455 17.00 26.14 -10.21
CA SER A 455 16.22 26.13 -8.97
C SER A 455 16.89 25.34 -7.84
N ILE A 456 17.64 24.27 -8.16
CA ILE A 456 18.42 23.50 -7.18
C ILE A 456 19.51 24.38 -6.57
N SER A 457 20.21 25.16 -7.40
CA SER A 457 21.32 26.02 -6.95
C SER A 457 20.92 27.16 -6.00
N LYS A 458 19.61 27.44 -5.85
CA LYS A 458 19.07 28.44 -4.91
C LYS A 458 18.63 27.83 -3.58
N MET A 459 18.55 26.51 -3.47
CA MET A 459 18.15 25.78 -2.26
C MET A 459 19.35 25.34 -1.39
N THR A 460 20.57 25.45 -1.92
CA THR A 460 21.85 25.42 -1.18
C THR A 460 22.31 26.84 -0.90
#